data_AF-A0A817NK59-F1
#
_entry.id   AF-A0A817NK59-F1
#
_cell.length_a   1.000
_cell.length_b   1.000
_cell.length_c   1.000
_cell.angle_alpha   90.00
_cell.angle_beta   90.00
_cell.angle_gamma   90.00
#
_symmetry.space_group_name_H-M   'P 1'
#
loop_
_entity.id
_entity.type
_entity.pdbx_description
1 polymer ?
#
loop_
_entity_poly.entity_id
_entity_poly.type
_entity_poly.pdbx_seq_one_letter_code
_entity_poly.pdbx_strand_id
1 'polypeptide(L)' 'CYTLYCWSYGGYMSAMALVRTNNIFKLGIAGASVTHWDG' A
#
# COMPACT_ATOMS: atom_id res chain seq x y z
N CYS A 1 -3.91 9.66 12.90
CA CYS A 1 -3.43 8.40 12.30
C CYS A 1 -4.44 7.99 11.24
N TYR A 2 -4.02 7.93 9.97
CA TYR A 2 -4.90 7.61 8.85
C TYR A 2 -4.70 6.17 8.38
N THR A 3 -5.73 5.61 7.74
CA THR A 3 -5.75 4.24 7.21
C THR A 3 -5.97 4.28 5.69
N LEU A 4 -5.19 3.48 4.96
CA LEU A 4 -5.28 3.35 3.50
C LEU A 4 -5.99 2.05 3.10
N TYR A 5 -6.96 2.14 2.20
CA TYR A 5 -7.65 0.97 1.63
C TYR A 5 -7.62 1.04 0.12
N CYS A 6 -7.00 0.06 -0.53
CA CYS A 6 -6.89 0.04 -1.98
C CYS A 6 -6.83 -1.39 -2.56
N TRP A 7 -7.13 -1.48 -3.86
CA TRP A 7 -7.17 -2.73 -4.62
C TRP A 7 -6.24 -2.66 -5.85
N SER A 8 -5.69 -3.79 -6.31
CA SER A 8 -4.81 -3.88 -7.49
C SER A 8 -3.60 -2.95 -7.39
N TYR A 9 -3.37 -2.06 -8.37
CA TYR A 9 -2.28 -1.06 -8.32
C TYR A 9 -2.34 -0.16 -7.09
N GLY A 10 -3.56 0.17 -6.64
CA GLY A 10 -3.73 0.91 -5.39
C GLY A 10 -3.21 0.13 -4.19
N GLY A 11 -3.29 -1.20 -4.20
CA GLY A 11 -2.72 -2.05 -3.16
C GLY A 11 -1.19 -1.94 -3.08
N TYR A 12 -0.49 -1.86 -4.23
CA TYR A 12 0.95 -1.57 -4.28
C TYR A 12 1.27 -0.20 -3.68
N MET A 13 0.49 0.83 -4.03
CA MET A 13 0.67 2.18 -3.47
C MET A 13 0.38 2.24 -1.97
N SER A 14 -0.60 1.49 -1.48
CA SER A 14 -0.90 1.36 -0.05
C SER A 14 0.28 0.75 0.71
N ALA A 15 0.91 -0.29 0.15
CA ALA A 15 2.12 -0.89 0.72
C ALA A 15 3.32 0.06 0.69
N MET A 16 3.55 0.76 -0.43
CA MET A 16 4.64 1.74 -0.54
C MET A 16 4.45 2.94 0.39
N ALA A 17 3.23 3.43 0.56
CA ALA A 17 2.94 4.52 1.49
C ALA A 17 3.19 4.13 2.95
N LEU A 18 2.89 2.89 3.35
CA LEU A 18 3.25 2.38 4.68
C LEU A 18 4.76 2.33 4.90
N VAL A 19 5.53 1.88 3.92
CA VAL A 19 6.99 1.77 4.02
C VAL A 19 7.66 3.13 4.01
N ARG A 20 7.20 4.05 3.15
CA ARG A 20 7.86 5.34 2.89
C ARG A 20 7.39 6.45 3.82
N THR A 21 6.17 6.37 4.35
CA THR A 21 5.51 7.42 5.15
C THR A 21 4.81 6.83 6.38
N ASN A 22 5.51 5.96 7.13
CA ASN A 22 4.96 5.30 8.32
C ASN A 22 4.51 6.28 9.43
N ASN A 23 5.04 7.52 9.45
CA ASN A 23 4.65 8.51 10.46
C ASN A 23 3.26 9.12 10.19
N ILE A 24 2.74 8.96 8.96
CA ILE A 24 1.42 9.46 8.54
C ILE A 24 0.39 8.31 8.55
N PHE A 25 0.76 7.16 8.00
CA PHE A 25 -0.11 6.00 7.84
C PHE A 25 0.31 4.86 8.78
N LYS A 26 -0.59 4.48 9.69
CA LYS A 26 -0.33 3.41 10.67
C LYS A 26 -0.88 2.05 10.27
N LEU A 27 -1.77 2.01 9.29
CA LEU A 27 -2.38 0.78 8.77
C LEU A 27 -2.75 0.96 7.30
N GLY A 28 -2.51 -0.07 6.49
CA GLY A 28 -2.81 -0.10 5.07
C GLY A 28 -3.28 -1.49 4.66
N ILE A 29 -4.39 -1.55 3.93
CA ILE A 29 -5.00 -2.78 3.43
C ILE A 29 -4.77 -2.82 1.92
N ALA A 30 -4.02 -3.81 1.46
CA ALA A 30 -3.61 -3.98 0.06
C ALA A 30 -4.25 -5.24 -0.55
N GLY A 31 -5.44 -5.09 -1.15
CA GLY A 31 -6.16 -6.19 -1.81
C GLY A 31 -5.65 -6.45 -3.22
N ALA A 32 -5.36 -7.72 -3.56
CA ALA A 32 -4.88 -8.15 -4.88
C ALA A 32 -3.73 -7.28 -5.45
N SER A 33 -2.78 -6.89 -4.59
CA SER A 33 -1.71 -5.99 -4.96
C SER A 33 -0.73 -6.63 -5.94
N VAL A 34 -0.29 -5.86 -6.94
CA VAL A 34 0.84 -6.26 -7.80
C VAL A 34 2.12 -6.15 -6.97
N THR A 35 2.65 -7.28 -6.54
CA THR A 35 3.85 -7.37 -5.68
C THR A 35 5.12 -7.77 -6.42
N HIS A 36 4.99 -8.22 -7.67
CA HIS A 36 6.10 -8.65 -8.51
C HIS A 36 5.85 -8.19 -9.94
N TRP A 37 6.83 -7.49 -10.52
CA TRP A 37 6.86 -7.15 -11.93
C TRP A 37 7.87 -8.09 -12.60
N ASP A 38 7.40 -8.95 -13.49
CA ASP A 38 8.29 -9.67 -14.43
C ASP A 38 8.71 -8.63 -15.48
N GLY A 39 10.01 -8.37 -15.57
CA GLY A 39 10.59 -7.23 -16.30
C GLY A 39 10.42 -7.30 -17.81
#